data_AF-A0A358SNY1-F1
#
_entry.id   AF-A0A358SNY1-F1
#
_cell.length_a   1.000
_cell.length_b   1.000
_cell.length_c   1.000
_cell.angle_alpha   90.00
_cell.angle_beta   90.00
_cell.angle_gamma   90.00
#
_symmetry.space_group_name_H-M   'P 1'
#
loop_
_entity.id
_entity.type
_entity.pdbx_description
1 polymer ?
#
loop_
_entity_poly.entity_id
_entity_poly.type
_entity_poly.pdbx_seq_one_letter_code
_entity_poly.pdbx_strand_id
1 'polypeptide(L)'
;MTEYRAPTGAALSSVDFVTASRGWVVGGSTILTTADGGGSWQPLPEPCPLVRTVHFISPAVGFAVAGGSRPLAGLLPAPAGAIPPAGGVLLTTDDGGLRWHRLAAPAGVQTVCFTDRERGWLGAGGRIYSTLNGGRSWTLAVRGPYGTARFPGLAEVECAGPGAAWC
;
A
#
# COMPACT_ATOMS: atom_id res chain seq x y z
N MET A 1 -2.46 -14.00 25.89
CA MET A 1 -2.30 -13.56 24.50
C MET A 1 -3.61 -13.88 23.80
N THR A 2 -4.39 -12.86 23.44
CA THR A 2 -5.75 -13.03 22.92
C THR A 2 -5.70 -12.80 21.41
N GLU A 3 -6.00 -13.83 20.62
CA GLU A 3 -6.04 -13.74 19.16
C GLU A 3 -7.32 -13.00 18.72
N TYR A 4 -7.19 -11.96 17.89
CA TYR A 4 -8.34 -11.34 17.25
C TYR A 4 -8.68 -12.11 15.97
N ARG A 5 -9.84 -12.75 15.94
CA ARG A 5 -10.37 -13.36 14.72
C ARG A 5 -11.16 -12.32 13.94
N ALA A 6 -10.66 -11.98 12.75
CA ALA A 6 -11.42 -11.16 11.82
C ALA A 6 -12.80 -11.80 11.55
N PRO A 7 -13.89 -11.01 11.47
CA PRO A 7 -15.26 -11.54 11.33
C PRO A 7 -15.51 -12.35 10.05
N THR A 8 -14.59 -12.31 9.08
CA THR A 8 -14.71 -12.99 7.79
C THR A 8 -13.46 -13.83 7.52
N GLY A 9 -13.61 -15.00 6.89
CA GLY A 9 -12.51 -15.83 6.40
C GLY A 9 -11.70 -15.20 5.25
N ALA A 10 -11.66 -13.87 5.20
CA ALA A 10 -10.92 -13.08 4.25
C ALA A 10 -9.43 -13.10 4.61
N ALA A 11 -8.59 -13.50 3.66
CA ALA A 11 -7.14 -13.49 3.84
C ALA A 11 -6.63 -12.06 4.06
N LEU A 12 -5.87 -11.88 5.14
CA LEU A 12 -5.12 -10.65 5.42
C LEU A 12 -3.96 -10.52 4.42
N SER A 13 -3.79 -9.34 3.83
CA SER A 13 -2.82 -9.10 2.75
C SER A 13 -1.68 -8.16 3.14
N SER A 14 -1.88 -7.25 4.09
CA SER A 14 -0.84 -6.31 4.52
C SER A 14 -1.12 -5.83 5.96
N VAL A 15 -0.05 -5.56 6.70
CA VAL A 15 -0.06 -5.02 8.05
C VAL A 15 0.99 -3.93 8.14
N ASP A 16 0.68 -2.85 8.85
CA ASP A 16 1.61 -1.75 9.06
C ASP A 16 1.44 -1.14 10.47
N PHE A 17 2.55 -0.80 11.12
CA PHE A 17 2.61 -0.21 12.45
C PHE A 17 3.50 1.02 12.45
N VAL A 18 2.93 2.17 12.81
CA VAL A 18 3.68 3.44 12.95
C VAL A 18 4.23 3.66 14.35
N THR A 19 3.66 2.98 15.35
CA THR A 19 4.14 2.96 16.72
C THR A 19 3.85 1.59 17.34
N ALA A 20 4.39 1.33 18.53
CA ALA A 20 4.11 0.08 19.25
C ALA A 20 2.61 -0.15 19.56
N SER A 21 1.79 0.91 19.56
CA SER A 21 0.36 0.82 19.87
C SER A 21 -0.57 1.09 18.68
N ARG A 22 -0.11 1.81 17.64
CA ARG A 22 -0.91 2.17 16.46
C ARG A 22 -0.51 1.38 15.22
N GLY A 23 -1.47 0.63 14.67
CA GLY A 23 -1.29 -0.13 13.44
C GLY A 23 -2.58 -0.34 12.66
N TRP A 24 -2.43 -0.85 11.44
CA TRP A 24 -3.49 -1.17 10.49
C TRP A 24 -3.25 -2.52 9.86
N VAL A 25 -4.33 -3.21 9.54
CA VAL A 25 -4.33 -4.47 8.80
C VAL A 25 -5.36 -4.36 7.69
N VAL A 26 -5.00 -4.82 6.49
CA VAL A 26 -5.91 -4.89 5.35
C VAL A 26 -5.97 -6.30 4.79
N GLY A 27 -7.12 -6.70 4.25
CA GLY A 27 -7.30 -8.04 3.70
C GLY A 27 -8.66 -8.27 3.08
N GLY A 28 -8.71 -8.95 1.93
CA GLY A 28 -9.94 -9.34 1.21
C GLY A 28 -10.90 -8.18 0.88
N SER A 29 -11.63 -7.74 1.90
CA SER A 29 -12.57 -6.62 1.96
C SER A 29 -12.65 -6.16 3.42
N THR A 30 -11.54 -5.71 4.00
CA THR A 30 -11.53 -5.13 5.35
C THR A 30 -10.30 -4.27 5.53
N ILE A 31 -10.48 -3.21 6.32
CA ILE A 31 -9.42 -2.41 6.89
C ILE A 31 -9.71 -2.38 8.40
N LEU A 32 -8.73 -2.81 9.19
CA LEU A 32 -8.81 -2.80 10.65
C LEU A 32 -7.72 -1.87 11.18
N THR A 33 -8.00 -1.17 12.27
CA THR A 33 -7.01 -0.38 13.01
C THR A 33 -6.94 -0.81 14.46
N THR A 34 -5.77 -0.67 15.06
CA THR A 34 -5.52 -0.91 16.48
C THR A 34 -4.94 0.34 17.14
N ALA A 35 -5.24 0.52 18.42
CA ALA A 35 -4.71 1.58 19.28
C ALA A 35 -3.93 1.05 20.49
N ASP A 36 -3.84 -0.27 20.62
CA ASP A 36 -3.26 -0.99 21.77
C ASP A 36 -2.26 -2.09 21.34
N GLY A 37 -1.66 -1.95 20.15
CA GLY A 37 -0.61 -2.87 19.69
C GLY A 37 -1.15 -4.21 19.21
N GLY A 38 -2.41 -4.25 18.79
CA GLY A 38 -3.08 -5.46 18.30
C GLY A 38 -3.83 -6.25 19.37
N GLY A 39 -3.99 -5.70 20.58
CA GLY A 39 -4.84 -6.26 21.62
C GLY A 39 -6.33 -6.20 21.26
N SER A 40 -6.74 -5.16 20.54
CA SER A 40 -8.07 -4.99 19.96
C SER A 40 -7.99 -4.32 18.59
N TRP A 41 -8.95 -4.67 17.73
CA TRP A 41 -9.05 -4.18 16.36
C TRP A 41 -10.44 -3.63 16.09
N GLN A 42 -10.49 -2.45 15.47
CA GLN A 42 -11.72 -1.75 15.08
C GLN A 42 -11.79 -1.65 13.55
N PRO A 43 -12.95 -1.96 12.94
CA PRO A 43 -13.11 -1.83 11.50
C PRO A 43 -13.18 -0.37 11.07
N LEU A 44 -12.50 -0.04 9.97
CA LEU A 44 -12.60 1.23 9.28
C LEU A 44 -13.51 1.12 8.04
N PRO A 45 -14.12 2.23 7.58
CA PRO A 45 -14.90 2.23 6.35
C PRO A 45 -14.06 1.77 5.16
N GLU A 46 -14.58 0.83 4.37
CA GLU A 46 -13.89 0.37 3.17
C GLU A 46 -14.01 1.40 2.04
N PRO A 47 -12.89 1.91 1.51
CA PRO A 47 -12.91 2.70 0.29
C PRO A 47 -13.17 1.79 -0.92
N CYS A 48 -13.87 2.32 -1.91
CA CYS A 48 -14.11 1.67 -3.20
C CYS A 48 -13.30 2.40 -4.28
N PRO A 49 -12.28 1.78 -4.92
CA PRO A 49 -11.96 0.35 -4.96
C PRO A 49 -11.24 -0.19 -3.71
N LEU A 50 -11.28 -1.52 -3.53
CA LEU A 50 -10.67 -2.24 -2.41
C LEU A 50 -9.19 -1.91 -2.23
N VAL A 51 -8.78 -1.59 -1.00
CA VAL A 51 -7.38 -1.41 -0.61
C VAL A 51 -6.66 -2.76 -0.56
N ARG A 52 -5.46 -2.81 -1.15
CA ARG A 52 -4.61 -4.02 -1.20
C ARG A 52 -3.45 -3.94 -0.23
N THR A 53 -2.82 -2.77 -0.18
CA THR A 53 -1.68 -2.47 0.68
C THR A 53 -1.86 -1.08 1.26
N VAL A 54 -1.39 -0.90 2.49
CA VAL A 54 -1.38 0.36 3.23
C VAL A 54 0.04 0.66 3.70
N HIS A 55 0.36 1.95 3.75
CA HIS A 55 1.61 2.48 4.29
C HIS A 55 1.30 3.78 5.03
N PHE A 56 1.56 3.82 6.33
CA PHE A 56 1.35 4.97 7.19
C PHE A 56 2.69 5.56 7.63
N ILE A 57 2.77 6.89 7.61
CA ILE A 57 3.94 7.65 8.11
C ILE A 57 3.67 8.26 9.48
N SER A 58 2.41 8.28 9.91
CA SER A 58 1.96 8.77 11.20
C SER A 58 0.59 8.20 11.53
N PRO A 59 0.08 8.35 12.76
CA PRO A 59 -1.25 7.86 13.12
C PRO A 59 -2.42 8.43 12.32
N ALA A 60 -2.23 9.58 11.68
CA ALA A 60 -3.26 10.25 10.90
C ALA A 60 -3.00 10.16 9.39
N VAL A 61 -1.73 10.22 8.98
CA VAL A 61 -1.37 10.26 7.55
C VAL A 61 -0.89 8.92 7.04
N GLY A 62 -1.59 8.44 6.02
CA GLY A 62 -1.25 7.22 5.33
C GLY A 62 -1.55 7.25 3.83
N PHE A 63 -1.11 6.21 3.18
CA PHE A 63 -1.18 5.98 1.75
C PHE A 63 -1.64 4.54 1.53
N ALA A 64 -2.37 4.31 0.44
CA ALA A 64 -2.83 2.99 0.09
C ALA A 64 -2.83 2.80 -1.41
N VAL A 65 -2.57 1.57 -1.85
CA VAL A 65 -2.83 1.17 -3.24
C VAL A 65 -4.13 0.40 -3.27
N ALA A 66 -5.06 0.88 -4.08
CA ALA A 66 -6.41 0.34 -4.17
C ALA A 66 -6.76 -0.09 -5.60
N GLY A 67 -7.52 -1.17 -5.76
CA GLY A 67 -7.85 -1.75 -7.06
C GLY A 67 -6.73 -2.64 -7.64
N GLY A 68 -6.65 -2.70 -8.98
CA GLY A 68 -5.68 -3.52 -9.71
C GLY A 68 -6.06 -4.97 -9.92
N SER A 69 -5.35 -5.62 -10.85
CA SER A 69 -5.42 -7.06 -11.07
C SER A 69 -4.84 -7.77 -9.85
N ARG A 70 -5.55 -8.76 -9.31
CA ARG A 70 -4.94 -9.68 -8.34
C ARG A 70 -3.68 -10.28 -9.00
N PRO A 71 -2.57 -10.47 -8.26
CA PRO A 71 -1.45 -11.28 -8.77
C PRO A 71 -2.04 -12.57 -9.32
N LEU A 72 -1.71 -12.93 -10.57
CA LEU A 72 -2.33 -13.98 -11.38
C LEU A 72 -2.84 -15.13 -10.50
N ALA A 73 -4.10 -15.03 -10.08
CA ALA A 73 -4.61 -15.64 -8.84
C ALA A 73 -4.96 -17.13 -9.00
N GLY A 74 -4.14 -17.88 -9.74
CA GLY A 74 -4.39 -19.29 -9.99
C GLY A 74 -3.34 -20.02 -10.82
N LEU A 75 -2.27 -19.35 -11.30
CA LEU A 75 -1.21 -20.05 -12.03
C LEU A 75 -0.03 -20.45 -11.14
N LEU A 76 0.15 -19.76 -10.01
CA LEU A 76 1.13 -20.10 -8.97
C LEU A 76 0.57 -19.67 -7.60
N PRO A 77 0.88 -20.39 -6.51
CA PRO A 77 0.67 -19.87 -5.16
C PRO A 77 1.52 -18.60 -4.98
N ALA A 78 0.89 -17.44 -5.07
CA ALA A 78 1.57 -16.19 -4.77
C ALA A 78 1.73 -16.07 -3.24
N PRO A 79 2.94 -15.82 -2.71
CA PRO A 79 3.11 -15.57 -1.30
C PRO A 79 2.23 -14.39 -0.86
N ALA A 80 1.72 -14.45 0.38
CA ALA A 80 1.04 -13.31 0.99
C ALA A 80 1.97 -12.10 0.91
N GLY A 81 1.50 -11.00 0.31
CA GLY A 81 2.31 -9.81 0.01
C GLY A 81 2.71 -9.62 -1.46
N ALA A 82 2.37 -10.54 -2.37
CA ALA A 82 2.73 -10.39 -3.78
C ALA A 82 2.17 -9.11 -4.43
N ILE A 83 3.07 -8.30 -5.00
CA ILE A 83 2.75 -7.07 -5.72
C ILE A 83 1.88 -7.38 -6.94
N PRO A 84 0.75 -6.66 -7.14
CA PRO A 84 -0.08 -6.86 -8.31
C PRO A 84 0.67 -6.45 -9.59
N PRO A 85 0.62 -7.25 -10.68
CA PRO A 85 1.33 -6.96 -11.92
C PRO A 85 0.83 -5.67 -12.60
N ALA A 86 -0.43 -5.26 -12.39
CA ALA A 86 -0.93 -3.96 -12.84
C ALA A 86 -2.15 -3.46 -12.03
N GLY A 87 -2.35 -2.14 -12.03
CA GLY A 87 -3.69 -1.53 -12.05
C GLY A 87 -4.21 -0.86 -10.78
N GLY A 88 -3.39 -0.58 -9.77
CA GLY A 88 -3.82 0.17 -8.60
C GLY A 88 -3.97 1.68 -8.86
N VAL A 89 -4.83 2.32 -8.07
CA VAL A 89 -4.84 3.77 -7.84
C VAL A 89 -4.16 4.06 -6.51
N LEU A 90 -3.52 5.22 -6.42
CA LEU A 90 -2.98 5.72 -5.16
C LEU A 90 -4.06 6.46 -4.39
N LEU A 91 -4.22 6.11 -3.12
CA LEU A 91 -5.05 6.80 -2.15
C LEU A 91 -4.18 7.40 -1.04
N THR A 92 -4.67 8.47 -0.43
CA THR A 92 -4.10 9.08 0.77
C THR A 92 -5.18 9.36 1.79
N THR A 93 -4.82 9.33 3.07
CA THR A 93 -5.67 9.69 4.20
C THR A 93 -4.89 10.63 5.10
N ASP A 94 -5.60 11.55 5.74
CA ASP A 94 -5.11 12.44 6.79
C ASP A 94 -5.86 12.27 8.12
N ASP A 95 -6.74 11.27 8.21
CA ASP A 95 -7.59 10.96 9.36
C ASP A 95 -7.46 9.50 9.84
N GLY A 96 -6.34 8.84 9.54
CA GLY A 96 -6.03 7.50 10.03
C GLY A 96 -6.76 6.39 9.27
N GLY A 97 -7.21 6.67 8.05
CA GLY A 97 -7.92 5.72 7.18
C GLY A 97 -9.43 5.73 7.35
N LEU A 98 -10.01 6.72 8.04
CA LEU A 98 -11.46 6.92 8.11
C LEU A 98 -12.01 7.42 6.77
N ARG A 99 -11.24 8.27 6.07
CA ARG A 99 -11.53 8.75 4.72
C ARG A 99 -10.28 8.66 3.85
N TRP A 100 -10.51 8.24 2.61
CA TRP A 100 -9.47 8.09 1.62
C TRP A 100 -9.75 8.99 0.41
N HIS A 101 -8.74 9.73 0.00
CA HIS A 101 -8.75 10.60 -1.16
C HIS A 101 -7.84 10.04 -2.24
N ARG A 102 -8.27 10.09 -3.51
CA ARG A 102 -7.42 9.69 -4.63
C ARG A 102 -6.30 10.71 -4.82
N LEU A 103 -5.08 10.21 -4.97
CA LEU A 103 -3.92 11.01 -5.32
C LEU A 103 -3.55 10.74 -6.79
N ALA A 104 -3.19 11.80 -7.51
CA ALA A 104 -2.72 11.66 -8.88
C ALA A 104 -1.41 10.87 -8.90
N ALA A 105 -1.35 9.82 -9.70
CA ALA A 105 -0.18 8.95 -9.82
C ALA A 105 -0.09 8.37 -11.24
N PRO A 106 1.11 7.91 -11.66
CA PRO A 106 1.26 7.13 -12.88
C PRO A 106 0.29 5.94 -12.92
N ALA A 107 -0.18 5.59 -14.11
CA ALA A 107 -1.11 4.48 -14.28
C ALA A 107 -0.49 3.15 -13.85
N GLY A 108 -1.27 2.32 -13.18
CA GLY A 108 -0.85 0.99 -12.75
C GLY A 108 0.09 1.02 -11.55
N VAL A 109 -0.27 1.76 -10.51
CA VAL A 109 0.45 1.77 -9.23
C VAL A 109 0.48 0.36 -8.66
N GLN A 110 1.67 -0.10 -8.31
CA GLN A 110 1.95 -1.43 -7.81
C GLN A 110 2.27 -1.40 -6.31
N THR A 111 3.03 -0.39 -5.89
CA THR A 111 3.51 -0.18 -4.53
C THR A 111 3.76 1.31 -4.31
N VAL A 112 3.76 1.72 -3.05
CA VAL A 112 4.08 3.07 -2.64
C VAL A 112 4.75 3.04 -1.29
N CYS A 113 5.72 3.92 -1.10
CA CYS A 113 6.33 4.13 0.20
C CYS A 113 6.68 5.60 0.40
N PHE A 114 6.33 6.15 1.56
CA PHE A 114 6.66 7.53 1.94
C PHE A 114 7.55 7.53 3.19
N THR A 115 8.61 8.33 3.18
CA THR A 115 9.46 8.53 4.37
C THR A 115 8.99 9.68 5.24
N ASP A 116 8.28 10.63 4.64
CA ASP A 116 7.65 11.77 5.31
C ASP A 116 6.47 12.27 4.47
N ARG A 117 5.86 13.40 4.84
CA ARG A 117 4.69 13.96 4.14
C ARG A 117 4.99 14.46 2.71
N GLU A 118 6.25 14.75 2.40
CA GLU A 118 6.68 15.33 1.14
C GLU A 118 7.40 14.32 0.26
N ARG A 119 8.20 13.44 0.86
CA ARG A 119 9.12 12.54 0.17
C ARG A 119 8.59 11.11 0.14
N GLY A 120 8.56 10.55 -1.07
CA GLY A 120 8.12 9.19 -1.28
C GLY A 120 8.53 8.62 -2.62
N TRP A 121 8.34 7.32 -2.76
CA TRP A 121 8.62 6.51 -3.93
C TRP A 121 7.39 5.69 -4.30
N LEU A 122 7.24 5.44 -5.60
CA LEU A 122 6.12 4.72 -6.16
C LEU A 122 6.60 3.81 -7.27
N GLY A 123 6.23 2.54 -7.19
CA GLY A 123 6.43 1.57 -8.26
C GLY A 123 5.21 1.53 -9.17
N ALA A 124 5.41 1.69 -10.47
CA ALA A 124 4.35 1.52 -11.46
C ALA A 124 4.89 1.00 -12.79
N GLY A 125 4.36 -0.14 -13.25
CA GLY A 125 4.68 -0.73 -14.55
C GLY A 125 6.18 -0.93 -14.80
N GLY A 126 6.92 -1.39 -13.80
CA GLY A 126 8.36 -1.63 -13.88
C GLY A 126 9.22 -0.38 -13.85
N ARG A 127 8.65 0.76 -13.45
CA ARG A 127 9.35 2.03 -13.24
C ARG A 127 9.21 2.47 -11.79
N ILE A 128 10.23 3.15 -11.30
CA ILE A 128 10.20 3.79 -9.99
C ILE A 128 10.11 5.29 -10.19
N TYR A 129 9.13 5.88 -9.53
CA TYR A 129 8.93 7.31 -9.45
C TYR A 129 9.25 7.80 -8.04
N SER A 130 9.67 9.04 -7.93
CA SER A 130 9.87 9.73 -6.66
C SER A 130 9.04 11.00 -6.63
N THR A 131 8.67 11.42 -5.43
CA THR A 131 7.98 12.69 -5.17
C THR A 131 8.72 13.42 -4.05
N LEU A 132 8.66 14.76 -4.12
CA LEU A 132 9.19 15.68 -3.10
C LEU A 132 8.09 16.65 -2.62
N ASN A 133 6.83 16.39 -2.96
CA ASN A 133 5.69 17.25 -2.63
C ASN A 133 4.44 16.45 -2.24
N GLY A 134 4.63 15.29 -1.60
CA GLY A 134 3.57 14.49 -1.03
C GLY A 134 2.71 13.79 -2.08
N GLY A 135 3.32 13.44 -3.22
CA GLY A 135 2.66 12.78 -4.34
C GLY A 135 1.76 13.69 -5.18
N ARG A 136 1.87 15.02 -5.04
CA ARG A 136 1.22 15.98 -5.96
C ARG A 136 1.81 15.90 -7.36
N SER A 137 3.11 15.62 -7.48
CA SER A 137 3.78 15.32 -8.74
C SER A 137 4.81 14.20 -8.55
N TRP A 138 5.01 13.42 -9.62
CA TRP A 138 5.90 12.27 -9.65
C TRP A 138 6.95 12.43 -10.75
N THR A 139 8.22 12.28 -10.37
CA THR A 139 9.36 12.32 -11.30
C THR A 139 9.94 10.92 -11.44
N LEU A 140 10.18 10.50 -12.67
CA LEU A 140 10.78 9.20 -12.95
C LEU A 140 12.21 9.14 -12.38
N ALA A 141 12.43 8.26 -11.40
CA ALA A 141 13.72 8.07 -10.75
C ALA A 141 14.50 6.91 -11.38
N VAL A 142 13.83 5.78 -11.64
CA VAL A 142 14.48 4.57 -12.21
C VAL A 142 13.62 3.99 -13.33
N ARG A 143 14.27 3.61 -14.44
CA ARG A 143 13.68 2.81 -15.51
C ARG A 143 14.15 1.37 -15.34
N GLY A 144 13.24 0.46 -15.00
CA GLY A 144 13.55 -0.97 -15.02
C GLY A 144 13.78 -1.49 -16.44
N PRO A 145 14.52 -2.60 -16.60
CA PRO A 145 14.71 -3.24 -17.89
C PRO A 145 13.39 -3.86 -18.35
N TYR A 146 12.64 -3.11 -19.17
CA TYR A 146 11.49 -3.52 -19.98
C TYR A 146 10.42 -4.41 -19.31
N GLY A 147 9.29 -3.82 -18.92
CA GLY A 147 8.02 -4.53 -18.92
C GLY A 147 7.47 -4.64 -20.34
N THR A 148 7.09 -5.84 -20.79
CA THR A 148 6.34 -5.99 -22.04
C THR A 148 4.84 -5.78 -21.76
N ALA A 149 4.03 -5.47 -22.77
CA ALA A 149 2.57 -5.39 -22.59
C ALA A 149 1.96 -6.69 -22.04
N ARG A 150 2.64 -7.84 -22.24
CA ARG A 150 2.24 -9.17 -21.76
C ARG A 150 2.72 -9.48 -20.34
N PHE A 151 3.84 -8.89 -19.93
CA PHE A 151 4.41 -8.99 -18.59
C PHE A 151 4.85 -7.61 -18.15
N PRO A 152 3.95 -6.80 -17.55
CA PRO A 152 4.34 -5.54 -16.95
C PRO A 152 5.45 -5.80 -15.94
N GLY A 153 6.50 -4.99 -15.98
CA GLY A 153 7.60 -5.11 -15.04
C GLY A 153 7.07 -4.90 -13.62
N LEU A 154 7.62 -5.62 -12.66
CA LEU A 154 7.35 -5.40 -11.25
C LEU A 154 8.32 -4.33 -10.75
N ALA A 155 7.80 -3.33 -10.06
CA ALA A 155 8.59 -2.39 -9.29
C ALA A 155 8.12 -2.47 -7.84
N GLU A 156 8.99 -2.96 -6.96
CA GLU A 156 8.83 -2.93 -5.51
C GLU A 156 9.58 -1.72 -4.95
N VAL A 157 9.01 -1.06 -3.94
CA VAL A 157 9.67 0.01 -3.20
C VAL A 157 9.30 -0.17 -1.74
N GLU A 158 10.31 -0.26 -0.89
CA GLU A 158 10.16 -0.28 0.56
C GLU A 158 11.05 0.83 1.15
N CYS A 159 10.55 1.54 2.16
CA CYS A 159 11.35 2.52 2.88
C CYS A 159 11.98 1.84 4.10
N ALA A 160 13.29 2.00 4.26
CA ALA A 160 14.02 1.47 5.41
C ALA A 160 14.21 2.50 6.54
N GLY A 161 13.68 3.71 6.39
CA GLY A 161 13.82 4.79 7.38
C GLY A 161 13.75 6.18 6.74
N PRO A 162 13.82 7.26 7.54
CA PRO A 162 13.68 8.63 7.05
C PRO A 162 14.75 8.96 5.99
N GLY A 163 14.35 8.88 4.72
CA GLY A 163 15.16 9.24 3.55
C GLY A 163 15.81 8.10 2.77
N ALA A 164 15.58 6.83 3.11
CA ALA A 164 16.15 5.70 2.36
C ALA A 164 15.06 4.74 1.87
N ALA A 165 14.98 4.56 0.55
CA ALA A 165 14.24 3.49 -0.09
C ALA A 165 15.23 2.46 -0.68
N TRP A 166 14.91 1.17 -0.55
CA TRP A 166 15.68 0.09 -1.16
C TRP A 166 14.79 -0.72 -2.11
N CYS A 167 15.42 -1.42 -3.04
CA CYS A 167 14.81 -2.16 -4.14
C CYS A 167 15.12 -3.66 -4.06
#